data_AF-A0ABC8QSV7-F1
#
_entry.id   AF-A0ABC8QSV7-F1
#
_cell.length_a   1.000
_cell.length_b   1.000
_cell.length_c   1.000
_cell.angle_alpha   90.00
_cell.angle_beta   90.00
_cell.angle_gamma   90.00
#
_symmetry.space_group_name_H-M   'P 1'
#
loop_
_entity.id
_entity.type
_entity.pdbx_description
1 polymer ?
#
loop_
_entity_poly.entity_id
_entity_poly.type
_entity_poly.pdbx_seq_one_letter_code
_entity_poly.pdbx_strand_id
1 'polypeptide(L)'
;MEAQARHGTRAPTKKRMRELESLEAHLEVLLQDAKELKLPLQKVPAWLWKWESPWRGKHKGGEITSEGEAELFNLGIRSRERFPELFNEDYHPDVYLIKTTQVPRASASAVAFGMGLFSGKGNLGPQHHRAFAVTSESRASDIMLRFHDCCQNYKEWQ
;
A
#
# COMPACT_ATOMS: atom_id res chain seq x y z
N MET A 1 0.73 -3.02 24.46
CA MET A 1 -0.30 -2.54 23.52
C MET A 1 -0.07 -3.25 22.20
N GLU A 2 -1.12 -3.82 21.61
CA GLU A 2 -1.04 -4.43 20.28
C GLU A 2 -1.87 -3.61 19.29
N ALA A 3 -1.37 -3.46 18.06
CA ALA A 3 -2.06 -2.77 17.00
C ALA A 3 -1.91 -3.54 15.68
N GLN A 4 -2.99 -3.65 14.91
CA GLN A 4 -2.97 -4.21 13.57
C GLN A 4 -3.39 -3.12 12.58
N ALA A 5 -2.59 -2.94 11.54
CA ALA A 5 -2.84 -1.94 10.51
C ALA A 5 -2.74 -2.56 9.12
N ARG A 6 -3.52 -2.00 8.20
CA ARG A 6 -3.34 -2.25 6.77
C ARG A 6 -2.10 -1.49 6.27
N HIS A 7 -1.53 -1.95 5.16
CA HIS A 7 -0.55 -1.18 4.41
C HIS A 7 -1.07 0.23 4.05
N GLY A 8 -0.16 1.20 3.87
CA GLY A 8 -0.51 2.55 3.41
C GLY A 8 -0.99 2.61 1.96
N THR A 9 -1.41 3.80 1.53
CA THR A 9 -1.84 4.04 0.14
C THR A 9 -0.85 3.50 -0.89
N ARG A 10 -1.37 2.79 -1.90
CA ARG A 10 -0.56 2.01 -2.85
C ARG A 10 -0.95 2.26 -4.29
N ALA A 11 0.00 2.01 -5.18
CA ALA A 11 -0.28 1.87 -6.61
C ALA A 11 -1.26 0.70 -6.88
N PRO A 12 -2.06 0.74 -7.95
CA PRO A 12 -2.83 -0.40 -8.41
C PRO A 12 -1.93 -1.62 -8.65
N THR A 13 -2.50 -2.82 -8.52
CA THR A 13 -1.75 -4.05 -8.84
C THR A 13 -1.56 -4.15 -10.34
N LYS A 14 -0.56 -4.93 -10.80
CA LYS A 14 -0.34 -5.18 -12.24
C LYS A 14 -1.60 -5.61 -12.99
N LYS A 15 -2.43 -6.45 -12.38
CA LYS A 15 -3.73 -6.85 -12.94
C LYS A 15 -4.63 -5.64 -13.17
N ARG A 16 -4.80 -4.78 -12.15
CA ARG A 16 -5.65 -3.59 -12.24
C ARG A 16 -5.11 -2.55 -13.22
N MET A 17 -3.79 -2.42 -13.36
CA MET A 17 -3.19 -1.54 -14.38
C MET A 17 -3.53 -2.01 -15.80
N ARG A 18 -3.43 -3.32 -16.08
CA ARG A 18 -3.84 -3.87 -17.39
C ARG A 18 -5.33 -3.71 -17.67
N GLU A 19 -6.17 -3.82 -16.65
CA GLU A 19 -7.61 -3.56 -16.79
C GLU A 19 -7.88 -2.09 -17.16
N LEU A 20 -7.09 -1.14 -16.64
CA LEU A 20 -7.18 0.28 -17.02
C LEU A 20 -6.69 0.52 -18.46
N GLU A 21 -5.62 -0.14 -18.89
CA GLU A 21 -5.15 -0.09 -20.29
C GLU A 21 -6.17 -0.73 -21.25
N SER A 22 -6.83 -1.81 -20.84
CA SER A 22 -7.92 -2.40 -21.63
C SER A 22 -9.14 -1.49 -21.69
N LEU A 23 -9.48 -0.81 -20.60
CA LEU A 23 -10.54 0.19 -20.58
C LEU A 23 -10.24 1.34 -21.56
N GLU A 24 -8.99 1.80 -21.58
CA GLU A 24 -8.52 2.85 -22.48
C GLU A 24 -8.70 2.47 -23.95
N ALA A 25 -8.22 1.28 -24.33
CA ALA A 25 -8.40 0.77 -25.68
C ALA A 25 -9.89 0.60 -26.06
N HIS A 26 -10.73 0.13 -25.14
CA HIS A 26 -12.17 0.00 -25.40
C HIS A 26 -12.85 1.37 -25.55
N LEU A 27 -12.47 2.37 -24.75
CA LEU A 27 -13.01 3.71 -24.87
C LEU A 27 -12.62 4.34 -26.22
N GLU A 28 -11.39 4.16 -26.68
CA GLU A 28 -10.94 4.62 -28.00
C GLU A 28 -11.82 4.06 -29.13
N VAL A 29 -12.13 2.75 -29.11
CA VAL A 29 -13.01 2.10 -30.09
C VAL A 29 -14.42 2.67 -30.03
N LEU A 30 -15.04 2.72 -28.85
CA LEU A 30 -16.43 3.20 -28.70
C LEU A 30 -16.60 4.66 -29.14
N LEU A 31 -15.60 5.50 -28.84
CA LEU A 31 -15.59 6.90 -29.22
C LEU A 31 -15.41 7.08 -30.74
N GLN A 32 -14.64 6.20 -31.38
CA GLN A 32 -14.48 6.18 -32.82
C GLN A 32 -15.78 5.70 -33.52
N ASP A 33 -16.38 4.60 -33.05
CA ASP A 33 -17.65 4.10 -33.57
C ASP A 33 -18.77 5.15 -33.47
N ALA A 34 -18.84 5.85 -32.33
CA ALA A 34 -19.84 6.91 -32.13
C ALA A 34 -19.67 8.08 -33.11
N LYS A 35 -18.43 8.42 -33.48
CA LYS A 35 -18.14 9.42 -34.52
C LYS A 35 -18.59 8.94 -35.90
N GLU A 36 -18.27 7.69 -36.25
CA GLU A 36 -18.62 7.09 -37.54
C GLU A 36 -20.13 6.97 -37.73
N LEU A 37 -20.84 6.57 -36.68
CA LEU A 37 -22.30 6.47 -36.64
C LEU A 37 -23.02 7.83 -36.49
N LYS A 38 -22.28 8.94 -36.42
CA LYS A 38 -22.82 10.31 -36.23
C LYS A 38 -23.78 10.43 -35.05
N LEU A 39 -23.50 9.69 -33.96
CA LEU A 39 -24.33 9.74 -32.76
C LEU A 39 -24.23 11.12 -32.08
N PRO A 40 -25.20 11.50 -31.23
CA PRO A 40 -25.15 12.78 -30.51
C PRO A 40 -24.00 12.82 -29.48
N LEU A 41 -22.80 13.23 -29.94
CA LEU A 41 -21.57 13.28 -29.15
C LEU A 41 -21.59 14.31 -28.01
N GLN A 42 -22.56 15.24 -28.02
CA GLN A 42 -22.76 16.25 -26.98
C GLN A 42 -23.05 15.64 -25.59
N LYS A 43 -23.48 14.37 -25.55
CA LYS A 43 -23.70 13.61 -24.31
C LYS A 43 -22.43 12.97 -23.74
N VAL A 44 -21.35 12.92 -24.52
CA VAL A 44 -20.07 12.35 -24.08
C VAL A 44 -19.26 13.44 -23.36
N PRO A 45 -18.88 13.25 -22.08
CA PRO A 45 -18.07 14.22 -21.37
C PRO A 45 -16.75 14.52 -22.09
N ALA A 46 -16.38 15.80 -22.15
CA ALA A 46 -15.18 16.25 -22.86
C ALA A 46 -13.89 15.56 -22.40
N TRP A 47 -13.79 15.21 -21.11
CA TRP A 47 -12.62 14.54 -20.54
C TRP A 47 -12.44 13.11 -21.06
N LEU A 48 -13.51 12.42 -21.47
CA LEU A 48 -13.45 11.03 -21.92
C LEU A 48 -12.73 10.90 -23.27
N TRP A 49 -12.82 11.93 -24.12
CA TRP A 49 -12.17 11.99 -25.43
C TRP A 49 -10.64 12.01 -25.38
N LYS A 50 -10.08 12.39 -24.23
CA LYS A 50 -8.65 12.47 -23.98
C LYS A 50 -8.25 11.66 -22.75
N TRP A 51 -9.12 10.75 -22.33
CA TRP A 51 -8.83 9.94 -21.16
C TRP A 51 -7.75 8.95 -21.51
N GLU A 52 -6.66 9.02 -20.77
CA GLU A 52 -5.58 8.04 -20.83
C GLU A 52 -5.41 7.36 -19.48
N SER A 53 -5.03 6.09 -19.49
CA SER A 53 -4.73 5.35 -18.27
C SER A 53 -3.59 6.06 -17.52
N PRO A 54 -3.77 6.47 -16.25
CA PRO A 54 -2.69 7.07 -15.45
C PRO A 54 -1.51 6.13 -15.19
N TRP A 55 -1.67 4.86 -15.59
CA TRP A 55 -0.70 3.79 -15.44
C TRP A 55 -0.22 3.24 -16.78
N ARG A 56 -0.56 3.88 -17.91
CA ARG A 56 -0.11 3.51 -19.25
C ARG A 56 1.41 3.33 -19.25
N GLY A 57 1.87 2.15 -19.68
CA GLY A 57 3.30 1.83 -19.79
C GLY A 57 4.02 1.59 -18.46
N LYS A 58 3.33 1.53 -17.32
CA LYS A 58 3.93 1.19 -16.02
C LYS A 58 3.94 -0.32 -15.81
N HIS A 59 5.14 -0.88 -15.62
CA HIS A 59 5.33 -2.34 -15.47
C HIS A 59 5.40 -2.83 -14.01
N LYS A 60 5.60 -1.91 -13.06
CA LYS A 60 5.63 -2.18 -11.60
C LYS A 60 4.31 -1.71 -10.98
N GLY A 61 3.78 -2.47 -10.03
CA GLY A 61 2.50 -2.14 -9.40
C GLY A 61 2.25 -2.90 -8.10
N GLY A 62 1.38 -2.34 -7.27
CA GLY A 62 1.07 -2.83 -5.93
C GLY A 62 2.07 -2.43 -4.85
N GLU A 63 3.05 -1.58 -5.20
CA GLU A 63 4.00 -0.92 -4.30
C GLU A 63 3.29 0.18 -3.52
N ILE A 64 3.80 0.50 -2.32
CA ILE A 64 3.33 1.65 -1.56
C ILE A 64 3.70 2.95 -2.31
N THR A 65 2.88 3.98 -2.17
CA THR A 65 3.14 5.32 -2.72
C THR A 65 3.83 6.20 -1.69
N SER A 66 4.41 7.32 -2.11
CA SER A 66 4.96 8.34 -1.20
C SER A 66 3.93 8.83 -0.17
N GLU A 67 2.68 8.97 -0.59
CA GLU A 67 1.55 9.33 0.26
C GLU A 67 1.31 8.25 1.31
N GLY A 68 1.34 6.97 0.90
CA GLY A 68 1.23 5.84 1.81
C GLY A 68 2.38 5.73 2.80
N GLU A 69 3.60 6.07 2.40
CA GLU A 69 4.75 6.14 3.32
C GLU A 69 4.55 7.27 4.35
N ALA A 70 4.16 8.46 3.89
CA ALA A 70 3.90 9.61 4.75
C ALA A 70 2.73 9.36 5.73
N GLU A 71 1.66 8.69 5.28
CA GLU A 71 0.53 8.27 6.12
C GLU A 71 1.02 7.45 7.32
N LEU A 72 1.84 6.43 7.06
CA LEU A 72 2.31 5.47 8.06
C LEU A 72 3.39 6.09 8.95
N PHE A 73 4.29 6.88 8.39
CA PHE A 73 5.27 7.66 9.15
C PHE A 73 4.61 8.58 10.17
N ASN A 74 3.63 9.38 9.71
CA ASN A 74 2.90 10.29 10.59
C ASN A 74 2.04 9.53 11.62
N LEU A 75 1.52 8.35 11.25
CA LEU A 75 0.84 7.48 12.20
C LEU A 75 1.80 6.99 13.31
N GLY A 76 3.04 6.65 12.97
CA GLY A 76 4.08 6.28 13.94
C GLY A 76 4.38 7.40 14.93
N ILE A 77 4.57 8.62 14.43
CA ILE A 77 4.78 9.82 15.28
C ILE A 77 3.61 10.00 16.25
N ARG A 78 2.38 10.05 15.74
CA ARG A 78 1.19 10.25 16.57
C ARG A 78 1.00 9.12 17.58
N SER A 79 1.34 7.89 17.22
CA SER A 79 1.23 6.74 18.14
C SER A 79 2.17 6.91 19.33
N ARG A 80 3.41 7.37 19.09
CA ARG A 80 4.35 7.69 20.17
C ARG A 80 3.84 8.85 21.04
N GLU A 81 3.42 9.95 20.42
CA GLU A 81 2.93 11.14 21.13
C GLU A 81 1.69 10.84 21.97
N ARG A 82 0.82 9.95 21.48
CA ARG A 82 -0.41 9.57 22.17
C ARG A 82 -0.15 8.68 23.39
N PHE A 83 0.88 7.85 23.35
CA PHE A 83 1.17 6.87 24.40
C PHE A 83 2.64 6.96 24.86
N PRO A 84 3.11 8.11 25.38
CA PRO A 84 4.52 8.34 25.67
C PRO A 84 5.10 7.33 26.67
N GLU A 85 4.30 6.92 27.66
CA GLU A 85 4.69 5.95 28.69
C GLU A 85 4.98 4.54 28.13
N LEU A 86 4.47 4.20 26.93
CA LEU A 86 4.76 2.92 26.28
C LEU A 86 6.04 2.95 25.43
N PHE A 87 6.59 4.14 25.18
CA PHE A 87 7.74 4.36 24.29
C PHE A 87 8.87 5.14 24.99
N ASN A 88 8.99 4.95 26.30
CA ASN A 88 10.01 5.56 27.14
C ASN A 88 11.35 4.78 27.16
N GLU A 89 11.33 3.50 26.81
CA GLU A 89 12.51 2.63 26.73
C GLU A 89 13.20 2.69 25.35
N ASP A 90 14.49 2.34 25.33
CA ASP A 90 15.23 2.17 24.09
C ASP A 90 14.71 0.97 23.29
N TYR A 91 14.80 1.07 21.96
CA TYR A 91 14.34 -0.01 21.09
C TYR A 91 15.10 -1.32 21.35
N HIS A 92 14.35 -2.37 21.68
CA HIS A 92 14.76 -3.77 21.64
C HIS A 92 13.73 -4.61 20.86
N PRO A 93 14.14 -5.56 20.00
CA PRO A 93 13.22 -6.37 19.18
C PRO A 93 12.23 -7.22 20.00
N ASP A 94 12.60 -7.61 21.23
CA ASP A 94 11.72 -8.37 22.11
C ASP A 94 10.68 -7.50 22.85
N VAL A 95 10.88 -6.18 22.88
CA VAL A 95 9.96 -5.22 23.51
C VAL A 95 9.04 -4.62 22.44
N TYR A 96 9.61 -4.18 21.32
CA TYR A 96 8.89 -3.54 20.21
C TYR A 96 8.81 -4.47 19.01
N LEU A 97 7.94 -5.47 19.11
CA LEU A 97 7.75 -6.45 18.05
C LEU A 97 6.98 -5.86 16.87
N ILE A 98 7.64 -5.79 15.70
CA ILE A 98 7.02 -5.34 14.44
C ILE A 98 6.94 -6.53 13.48
N LYS A 99 5.71 -6.99 13.24
CA LYS A 99 5.40 -8.12 12.36
C LYS A 99 4.64 -7.68 11.11
N THR A 100 4.93 -8.31 9.99
CA THR A 100 4.25 -8.05 8.71
C THR A 100 4.00 -9.33 7.94
N THR A 101 3.00 -9.31 7.05
CA THR A 101 2.90 -10.34 6.00
C THR A 101 4.12 -10.26 5.08
N GLN A 102 4.52 -11.36 4.44
CA GLN A 102 5.58 -11.38 3.42
C GLN A 102 5.18 -10.73 2.07
N VAL A 103 4.37 -9.68 2.10
CA VAL A 103 4.01 -8.86 0.94
C VAL A 103 4.81 -7.56 1.01
N PRO A 104 5.58 -7.17 -0.03
CA PRO A 104 6.51 -6.03 0.04
C PRO A 104 5.90 -4.70 0.52
N ARG A 105 4.66 -4.39 0.12
CA ARG A 105 3.98 -3.16 0.59
C ARG A 105 3.67 -3.17 2.10
N ALA A 106 3.50 -4.35 2.71
CA ALA A 106 3.25 -4.47 4.14
C ALA A 106 4.55 -4.20 4.93
N SER A 107 5.66 -4.79 4.51
CA SER A 107 6.97 -4.51 5.11
C SER A 107 7.38 -3.05 4.92
N ALA A 108 7.21 -2.48 3.73
CA ALA A 108 7.48 -1.05 3.48
C ALA A 108 6.62 -0.13 4.38
N SER A 109 5.33 -0.47 4.58
CA SER A 109 4.45 0.28 5.49
C SER A 109 4.95 0.22 6.93
N ALA A 110 5.37 -0.96 7.39
CA ALA A 110 5.90 -1.13 8.74
C ALA A 110 7.23 -0.39 8.93
N VAL A 111 8.07 -0.34 7.90
CA VAL A 111 9.29 0.47 7.91
C VAL A 111 8.94 1.96 8.03
N ALA A 112 8.02 2.47 7.20
CA ALA A 112 7.60 3.87 7.29
C ALA A 112 7.03 4.21 8.67
N PHE A 113 6.16 3.35 9.21
CA PHE A 113 5.63 3.49 10.57
C PHE A 113 6.73 3.49 11.64
N GLY A 114 7.65 2.52 11.60
CA GLY A 114 8.76 2.42 12.55
C GLY A 114 9.71 3.61 12.47
N MET A 115 9.97 4.15 11.27
CA MET A 115 10.75 5.37 11.09
C MET A 115 10.12 6.58 11.79
N GLY A 116 8.79 6.69 11.77
CA GLY A 116 8.06 7.73 12.50
C GLY A 116 8.08 7.49 14.00
N LEU A 117 7.79 6.25 14.41
CA LEU A 117 7.72 5.84 15.82
C LEU A 117 9.05 6.07 16.55
N PHE A 118 10.17 5.65 15.93
CA PHE A 118 11.51 5.75 16.51
C PHE A 118 12.31 6.98 16.02
N SER A 119 11.64 7.96 15.39
CA SER A 119 12.29 9.18 14.91
C SER A 119 12.98 9.93 16.06
N GLY A 120 14.26 10.27 15.91
CA GLY A 120 15.03 10.98 16.94
C GLY A 120 15.49 10.12 18.12
N LYS A 121 15.33 8.79 18.06
CA LYS A 121 15.71 7.85 19.13
C LYS A 121 16.95 7.01 18.80
N GLY A 122 17.72 7.39 17.79
CA GLY A 122 18.93 6.68 17.39
C GLY A 122 20.09 7.61 17.04
N ASN A 123 21.17 7.01 16.54
CA ASN A 123 22.44 7.69 16.30
C ASN A 123 22.84 7.69 14.81
N LEU A 124 21.94 7.25 13.91
CA LEU A 124 22.23 7.14 12.48
C LEU A 124 21.85 8.42 11.73
N GLY A 125 22.86 9.08 11.19
CA GLY A 125 22.71 10.27 10.34
C GLY A 125 22.15 11.50 11.08
N PRO A 126 21.98 12.63 10.36
CA PRO A 126 21.54 13.89 10.96
C PRO A 126 20.16 13.83 11.61
N GLN A 127 19.31 12.91 11.14
CA GLN A 127 17.94 12.74 11.61
C GLN A 127 17.83 11.75 12.79
N HIS A 128 18.95 11.30 13.35
CA HIS A 128 18.99 10.44 14.53
C HIS A 128 18.11 9.19 14.37
N HIS A 129 18.21 8.54 13.21
CA HIS A 129 17.43 7.35 12.91
C HIS A 129 17.86 6.17 13.78
N ARG A 130 16.87 5.35 14.16
CA ARG A 130 17.07 4.08 14.86
C ARG A 130 16.77 2.93 13.91
N ALA A 131 17.71 2.00 13.77
CA ALA A 131 17.43 0.73 13.10
C ALA A 131 16.51 -0.14 13.99
N PHE A 132 15.57 -0.84 13.36
CA PHE A 132 14.65 -1.75 14.00
C PHE A 132 14.41 -2.98 13.12
N ALA A 133 13.98 -4.07 13.75
CA ALA A 133 13.70 -5.32 13.08
C ALA A 133 12.23 -5.36 12.65
N VAL A 134 12.00 -5.85 11.44
CA VAL A 134 10.67 -6.18 10.93
C VAL A 134 10.70 -7.66 10.58
N THR A 135 9.83 -8.45 11.20
CA THR A 135 9.75 -9.89 10.96
C THR A 135 8.53 -10.22 10.12
N SER A 136 8.61 -11.31 9.36
CA SER A 136 7.50 -11.80 8.55
C SER A 136 7.45 -13.31 8.57
N GLU A 137 6.24 -13.85 8.63
CA GLU A 137 6.00 -15.27 8.44
C GLU A 137 5.87 -15.63 6.96
N SER A 138 6.15 -16.88 6.61
CA SER A 138 5.96 -17.39 5.25
C SER A 138 4.49 -17.28 4.84
N ARG A 139 4.23 -16.90 3.58
CA ARG A 139 2.85 -16.83 3.06
C ARG A 139 2.09 -18.15 3.17
N ALA A 140 2.80 -19.27 3.15
CA ALA A 140 2.19 -20.60 3.23
C ALA A 140 1.73 -20.97 4.66
N SER A 141 2.27 -20.32 5.69
CA SER A 141 2.07 -20.69 7.09
C SER A 141 1.65 -19.52 7.99
N ASP A 142 1.46 -18.33 7.44
CA ASP A 142 1.04 -17.14 8.19
C ASP A 142 -0.45 -17.19 8.54
N ILE A 143 -0.76 -17.96 9.59
CA ILE A 143 -2.12 -18.15 10.11
C ILE A 143 -2.66 -16.92 10.86
N MET A 144 -1.83 -15.90 11.10
CA MET A 144 -2.23 -14.71 11.89
C MET A 144 -2.60 -13.55 10.98
N LEU A 145 -1.73 -13.19 10.04
CA LEU A 145 -1.91 -12.04 9.15
C LEU A 145 -2.38 -12.45 7.75
N ARG A 146 -2.29 -13.75 7.39
CA ARG A 146 -2.77 -14.30 6.12
C ARG A 146 -3.61 -15.57 6.29
N PHE A 147 -4.39 -15.69 7.37
CA PHE A 147 -5.26 -16.87 7.59
C PHE A 147 -6.12 -17.23 6.36
N HIS A 148 -6.56 -16.24 5.58
CA HIS A 148 -7.33 -16.41 4.35
C HIS A 148 -6.58 -17.18 3.24
N ASP A 149 -5.25 -17.14 3.25
CA ASP A 149 -4.40 -17.92 2.34
C ASP A 149 -4.01 -19.29 2.92
N CYS A 150 -4.24 -19.55 4.21
CA CYS A 150 -3.83 -20.79 4.87
C CYS A 150 -5.01 -21.73 5.18
N CYS A 151 -6.21 -21.19 5.37
CA CYS A 151 -7.40 -21.97 5.69
C CYS A 151 -8.07 -22.50 4.41
N GLN A 152 -8.07 -23.82 4.23
CA GLN A 152 -8.63 -24.46 3.04
C GLN A 152 -10.15 -24.28 2.93
N ASN A 153 -10.88 -24.45 4.03
CA ASN A 153 -12.33 -24.20 4.07
C ASN A 153 -12.68 -22.76 3.68
N TYR A 154 -11.85 -21.78 4.06
CA TYR A 154 -12.07 -20.39 3.69
C TYR A 154 -11.86 -20.15 2.19
N LYS A 155 -10.87 -20.80 1.59
CA LYS A 155 -10.61 -20.70 0.14
C LYS A 155 -11.70 -21.33 -0.70
N GLU A 156 -12.26 -22.45 -0.25
CA GLU A 156 -13.33 -23.16 -0.98
C GLU A 156 -14.65 -22.40 -0.96
N TRP A 157 -14.82 -21.48 -0.01
CA TRP A 157 -16.00 -20.62 0.07
C TRP A 157 -15.94 -19.39 -0.86
N GLN A 158 -14.74 -18.94 -1.26
CA GLN A 158 -14.54 -17.74 -2.10
C GLN A 158 -14.63 -18.02 -3.59
#